data_AF-A0A965GBL4-F1
#
_entry.id   AF-A0A965GBL4-F1
#
_cell.length_a   1.000
_cell.length_b   1.000
_cell.length_c   1.000
_cell.angle_alpha   90.00
_cell.angle_beta   90.00
_cell.angle_gamma   90.00
#
_symmetry.space_group_name_H-M   'P 1'
#
loop_
_entity.id
_entity.type
_entity.pdbx_description
1 polymer ?
#
loop_
_entity_poly.entity_id
_entity_poly.type
_entity_poly.pdbx_seq_one_letter_code
_entity_poly.pdbx_strand_id
1 'polypeptide(L)'
;AFTYERSLDVITQGRNAGMVTKSNLILGMGEEIEEVVQALHDLYDAGTDIITITQYLRPSLKHHPVTRWVKPQEFVELKEIAEGIGFLGVLSGPLVRSSYRAGRLWAQSMMKRGDVIPEHLSHLAEAAIRDGFSQAVN
;
A
#
# COMPACT_ATOMS: atom_id res chain seq x y z
N ALA A 1 -20.57 -8.60 -6.87
CA ALA A 1 -20.07 -8.69 -5.49
C ALA A 1 -18.59 -9.07 -5.51
N PHE A 2 -17.77 -8.49 -4.65
CA PHE A 2 -16.35 -8.85 -4.46
C PHE A 2 -16.22 -10.00 -3.47
N THR A 3 -15.16 -10.79 -3.57
CA THR A 3 -14.71 -11.73 -2.53
C THR A 3 -13.23 -11.49 -2.27
N TYR A 4 -12.74 -11.92 -1.11
CA TYR A 4 -11.37 -11.70 -0.69
C TYR A 4 -10.40 -12.41 -1.64
N GLU A 5 -10.64 -13.70 -1.88
CA GLU A 5 -9.82 -14.59 -2.70
C GLU A 5 -9.76 -14.13 -4.15
N ARG A 6 -10.89 -13.66 -4.70
CA ARG A 6 -10.92 -13.16 -6.08
C ARG A 6 -10.18 -11.82 -6.22
N SER A 7 -10.15 -11.01 -5.16
CA SER A 7 -9.36 -9.77 -5.17
C SER A 7 -7.86 -10.07 -5.13
N LEU A 8 -7.44 -11.07 -4.36
CA LEU A 8 -6.05 -11.55 -4.36
C LEU A 8 -5.66 -12.14 -5.72
N ASP A 9 -6.51 -12.95 -6.33
CA ASP A 9 -6.25 -13.54 -7.65
C ASP A 9 -6.04 -12.45 -8.74
N VAL A 10 -6.79 -11.34 -8.69
CA VAL A 10 -6.57 -10.20 -9.61
C VAL A 10 -5.16 -9.62 -9.47
N ILE A 11 -4.62 -9.55 -8.24
CA ILE A 11 -3.25 -9.09 -8.00
C ILE A 11 -2.25 -10.10 -8.59
N THR A 12 -2.46 -11.39 -8.35
CA THR A 12 -1.61 -12.46 -8.88
C THR A 12 -1.58 -12.46 -10.41
N GLN A 13 -2.73 -12.24 -11.07
CA GLN A 13 -2.79 -12.09 -12.52
C GLN A 13 -1.96 -10.89 -13.01
N GLY A 14 -2.06 -9.73 -12.34
CA GLY A 14 -1.25 -8.55 -12.66
C GLY A 14 0.24 -8.80 -12.52
N ARG A 15 0.65 -9.47 -11.43
CA ARG A 15 2.04 -9.87 -11.20
C ARG A 15 2.53 -10.83 -12.27
N ASN A 16 1.74 -11.84 -12.64
CA ASN A 16 2.10 -12.82 -13.67
C ASN A 16 2.17 -12.19 -15.08
N ALA A 17 1.46 -11.09 -15.31
CA ALA A 17 1.60 -10.27 -16.51
C ALA A 17 2.84 -9.34 -16.48
N GLY A 18 3.68 -9.42 -15.44
CA GLY A 18 4.90 -8.63 -15.29
C GLY A 18 4.69 -7.22 -14.74
N MET A 19 3.47 -6.86 -14.34
CA MET A 19 3.17 -5.51 -13.84
C MET A 19 3.73 -5.29 -12.43
N VAL A 20 3.98 -4.03 -12.09
CA VAL A 20 4.10 -3.62 -10.68
C VAL A 20 2.70 -3.52 -10.10
N THR A 21 2.44 -4.22 -9.00
CA THR A 21 1.11 -4.33 -8.40
C THR A 21 0.99 -3.47 -7.15
N LYS A 22 -0.24 -3.04 -6.85
CA LYS A 22 -0.54 -2.23 -5.67
C LYS A 22 -1.87 -2.61 -5.05
N SER A 23 -1.92 -2.63 -3.73
CA SER A 23 -3.16 -2.78 -2.96
C SER A 23 -3.25 -1.76 -1.82
N ASN A 24 -4.39 -1.77 -1.11
CA ASN A 24 -4.66 -0.88 0.01
C ASN A 24 -5.51 -1.56 1.10
N LEU A 25 -5.16 -1.33 2.36
CA LEU A 25 -6.00 -1.63 3.53
C LEU A 25 -6.57 -0.35 4.14
N ILE A 26 -7.88 -0.33 4.41
CA ILE A 26 -8.56 0.78 5.08
C ILE A 26 -8.95 0.30 6.48
N LEU A 27 -8.36 0.93 7.50
CA LEU A 27 -8.51 0.57 8.91
C LEU A 27 -9.60 1.39 9.60
N GLY A 28 -10.07 0.93 10.76
CA GLY A 28 -11.11 1.56 11.55
C GLY A 28 -12.52 1.13 11.17
N MET A 29 -12.66 0.03 10.44
CA MET A 29 -13.94 -0.56 10.06
C MET A 29 -14.36 -1.71 10.97
N GLY A 30 -13.50 -2.14 11.90
CA GLY A 30 -13.80 -3.14 12.94
C GLY A 30 -12.87 -4.35 12.91
N GLU A 31 -11.82 -4.27 12.10
CA GLU A 31 -10.73 -5.23 12.07
C GLU A 31 -9.85 -5.15 13.33
N GLU A 32 -9.34 -6.31 13.75
CA GLU A 32 -8.28 -6.43 14.76
C GLU A 32 -6.89 -6.36 14.10
N ILE A 33 -5.85 -6.01 14.88
CA ILE A 33 -4.49 -5.84 14.34
C ILE A 33 -3.95 -7.13 13.75
N GLU A 34 -4.26 -8.28 14.35
CA GLU A 34 -3.83 -9.59 13.86
C GLU A 34 -4.44 -9.91 12.49
N GLU A 35 -5.68 -9.48 12.24
CA GLU A 35 -6.34 -9.62 10.93
C GLU A 35 -5.66 -8.74 9.87
N VAL A 36 -5.24 -7.53 10.25
CA VAL A 36 -4.48 -6.63 9.37
C VAL A 36 -3.14 -7.26 9.00
N VAL A 37 -2.42 -7.82 9.98
CA VAL A 37 -1.13 -8.47 9.75
C VAL A 37 -1.29 -9.70 8.86
N GLN A 38 -2.31 -10.53 9.10
CA GLN A 38 -2.62 -11.66 8.21
C GLN A 38 -2.91 -11.19 6.78
N ALA A 39 -3.71 -10.13 6.62
CA ALA A 39 -4.02 -9.60 5.30
C ALA A 39 -2.78 -9.02 4.59
N LEU A 40 -1.79 -8.49 5.32
CA LEU A 40 -0.51 -8.06 4.75
C LEU A 40 0.28 -9.25 4.19
N HIS A 41 0.32 -10.37 4.91
CA HIS A 41 0.94 -11.61 4.40
C HIS A 41 0.23 -12.11 3.15
N ASP A 42 -1.10 -12.21 3.18
CA ASP A 42 -1.89 -12.71 2.05
C ASP A 42 -1.72 -11.83 0.80
N LEU A 43 -1.68 -10.50 0.97
CA LEU A 43 -1.43 -9.56 -0.12
C LEU A 43 -0.01 -9.70 -0.69
N TYR A 44 0.99 -9.90 0.17
CA TYR A 44 2.37 -10.12 -0.25
C TYR A 44 2.50 -11.42 -1.05
N ASP A 45 1.93 -12.52 -0.54
CA ASP A 45 1.95 -13.83 -1.19
C ASP A 45 1.22 -13.82 -2.54
N ALA A 46 0.14 -13.05 -2.65
CA ALA A 46 -0.56 -12.80 -3.92
C ALA A 46 0.30 -12.04 -4.94
N GLY A 47 1.41 -11.43 -4.51
CA GLY A 47 2.36 -10.72 -5.35
C GLY A 47 2.15 -9.21 -5.37
N THR A 48 1.69 -8.61 -4.26
CA THR A 48 1.60 -7.15 -4.13
C THR A 48 2.97 -6.52 -3.90
N ASP A 49 3.42 -5.63 -4.79
CA ASP A 49 4.68 -4.90 -4.60
C ASP A 49 4.54 -3.70 -3.65
N ILE A 50 3.42 -2.97 -3.77
CA ILE A 50 3.18 -1.70 -3.07
C ILE A 50 1.93 -1.80 -2.21
N ILE A 51 2.04 -1.41 -0.94
CA ILE A 51 0.90 -1.37 -0.01
C ILE A 51 0.68 0.03 0.56
N THR A 52 -0.58 0.45 0.61
CA THR A 52 -1.01 1.61 1.38
C THR A 52 -1.92 1.18 2.54
N ILE A 53 -1.70 1.75 3.72
CA ILE A 53 -2.48 1.50 4.94
C ILE A 53 -3.05 2.84 5.40
N THR A 54 -4.37 2.95 5.53
CA THR A 54 -5.05 4.23 5.75
C THR A 54 -6.17 4.15 6.76
N GLN A 55 -6.62 5.30 7.28
CA GLN A 55 -7.80 5.41 8.12
C GLN A 55 -9.08 5.53 7.28
N TYR A 56 -10.08 4.75 7.63
CA TYR A 56 -11.45 4.92 7.15
C TYR A 56 -12.02 6.25 7.65
N LEU A 57 -12.38 7.12 6.70
CA LEU A 57 -13.17 8.31 6.96
C LEU A 57 -14.57 8.07 6.44
N ARG A 58 -15.53 7.96 7.35
CA ARG A 58 -16.93 7.74 7.03
C ARG A 58 -17.47 8.87 6.14
N PRO A 59 -17.91 8.59 4.90
CA PRO A 59 -18.36 9.66 3.99
C PRO A 59 -19.68 10.32 4.41
N SER A 60 -20.60 9.55 4.99
CA SER A 60 -21.88 10.06 5.50
C SER A 60 -22.50 9.10 6.51
N LEU A 61 -23.57 9.53 7.18
CA LEU A 61 -24.32 8.73 8.17
C LEU A 61 -24.94 7.44 7.59
N LYS A 62 -25.04 7.29 6.27
CA LYS A 62 -25.53 6.07 5.62
C LYS A 62 -24.45 5.01 5.43
N HIS A 63 -23.18 5.38 5.55
CA HIS A 63 -22.06 4.46 5.39
C HIS A 63 -21.70 3.78 6.71
N HIS A 64 -20.90 2.73 6.63
CA HIS A 64 -20.38 2.00 7.79
C HIS A 64 -19.86 2.99 8.85
N PRO A 65 -20.19 2.83 10.15
CA PRO A 65 -19.63 3.68 11.20
C PRO A 65 -18.11 3.53 11.29
N VAL A 66 -17.42 4.54 11.81
CA VAL A 66 -16.02 4.35 12.21
C VAL A 66 -16.05 3.55 13.52
N THR A 67 -15.45 2.37 13.52
CA THR A 67 -15.36 1.50 14.71
C THR A 67 -14.20 1.91 15.60
N ARG A 68 -13.08 2.32 14.99
CA ARG A 68 -11.86 2.72 15.70
C ARG A 68 -11.10 3.82 14.94
N TRP A 69 -10.50 4.73 15.69
CA TRP A 69 -9.49 5.67 15.18
C TRP A 69 -8.12 5.12 15.50
N VAL A 70 -7.40 4.67 14.47
CA VAL A 70 -6.07 4.06 14.62
C VAL A 70 -5.06 5.13 15.03
N LYS A 71 -4.25 4.83 16.05
CA LYS A 71 -3.24 5.76 16.56
C LYS A 71 -2.10 5.92 15.54
N PRO A 72 -1.45 7.09 15.46
CA PRO A 72 -0.30 7.29 14.60
C PRO A 72 0.81 6.22 14.79
N GLN A 73 1.05 5.81 16.03
CA GLN A 73 2.06 4.79 16.35
C GLN A 73 1.74 3.42 15.73
N GLU A 74 0.46 3.02 15.71
CA GLU A 74 0.04 1.75 15.08
C GLU A 74 0.29 1.77 13.57
N PHE A 75 0.16 2.93 12.91
CA PHE A 75 0.55 3.05 11.50
C PHE A 75 2.06 2.90 11.29
N VAL A 76 2.89 3.37 12.22
CA VAL A 76 4.35 3.18 12.19
C VAL A 76 4.69 1.70 12.36
N GLU A 77 4.10 1.03 13.34
CA GLU A 77 4.30 -0.40 13.58
C GLU A 77 3.89 -1.25 12.37
N LEU A 78 2.71 -0.99 11.80
CA LEU A 78 2.25 -1.68 10.59
C LEU A 78 3.13 -1.42 9.38
N LYS A 79 3.75 -0.23 9.29
CA LYS A 79 4.73 0.07 8.24
C LYS A 79 5.96 -0.81 8.40
N GLU A 80 6.52 -0.87 9.61
CA GLU A 80 7.71 -1.68 9.91
C GLU A 80 7.44 -3.17 9.66
N ILE A 81 6.25 -3.66 10.02
CA ILE A 81 5.81 -5.03 9.72
C ILE A 81 5.77 -5.27 8.21
N ALA A 82 5.10 -4.40 7.43
CA ALA A 82 5.04 -4.55 5.97
C ALA A 82 6.43 -4.46 5.31
N GLU A 83 7.30 -3.56 5.76
CA GLU A 83 8.69 -3.49 5.29
C GLU A 83 9.46 -4.78 5.64
N GLY A 84 9.25 -5.35 6.82
CA GLY A 84 9.82 -6.62 7.26
C GLY A 84 9.32 -7.84 6.49
N ILE A 85 8.06 -7.83 6.03
CA ILE A 85 7.50 -8.87 5.14
C ILE A 85 8.16 -8.83 3.76
N GLY A 86 8.54 -7.64 3.28
CA GLY A 86 9.31 -7.47 2.04
C GLY A 86 8.62 -6.64 0.95
N PHE A 87 7.57 -5.88 1.28
CA PHE A 87 6.95 -4.95 0.33
C PHE A 87 7.97 -3.94 -0.22
N LEU A 88 7.93 -3.67 -1.53
CA LEU A 88 8.86 -2.76 -2.19
C LEU A 88 8.55 -1.29 -1.88
N GLY A 89 7.27 -0.96 -1.69
CA GLY A 89 6.81 0.37 -1.33
C GLY A 89 5.70 0.33 -0.28
N VAL A 90 5.92 1.00 0.85
CA VAL A 90 4.95 1.07 1.95
C VAL A 90 4.62 2.53 2.25
N LEU A 91 3.32 2.85 2.30
CA LEU A 91 2.84 4.11 2.87
C LEU A 91 1.75 3.81 3.89
N SER A 92 1.98 4.20 5.14
CA SER A 92 1.08 3.96 6.25
C SER A 92 0.81 5.26 6.98
N GLY A 93 -0.46 5.61 7.19
CA GLY A 93 -0.84 6.79 7.94
C GLY A 93 -2.30 7.21 7.76
N PRO A 94 -2.83 8.04 8.66
CA PRO A 94 -4.26 8.35 8.71
C PRO A 94 -4.78 9.08 7.46
N LEU A 95 -3.93 9.90 6.83
CA LEU A 95 -4.28 10.68 5.64
C LEU A 95 -3.74 10.09 4.34
N VAL A 96 -3.08 8.93 4.39
CA VAL A 96 -2.61 8.23 3.19
C VAL A 96 -3.81 7.87 2.30
N ARG A 97 -3.65 7.95 0.99
CA ARG A 97 -4.65 7.49 0.01
C ARG A 97 -3.97 6.66 -1.05
N SER A 98 -4.72 5.82 -1.76
CA SER A 98 -4.20 4.91 -2.78
C SER A 98 -3.43 5.65 -3.89
N SER A 99 -3.80 6.88 -4.25
CA SER A 99 -3.09 7.69 -5.24
C SER A 99 -1.96 8.57 -4.66
N TYR A 100 -1.86 8.68 -3.33
CA TYR A 100 -0.87 9.55 -2.69
C TYR A 100 0.55 9.05 -3.00
N ARG A 101 1.35 9.93 -3.62
CA ARG A 101 2.74 9.66 -4.03
C ARG A 101 2.90 8.40 -4.91
N ALA A 102 1.88 8.05 -5.71
CA ALA A 102 1.87 6.81 -6.49
C ALA A 102 3.00 6.73 -7.53
N GLY A 103 3.27 7.80 -8.29
CA GLY A 103 4.35 7.80 -9.30
C GLY A 103 5.73 7.56 -8.68
N ARG A 104 5.95 8.09 -7.48
CA ARG A 104 7.16 7.87 -6.69
C ARG A 104 7.31 6.42 -6.26
N LEU A 105 6.27 5.84 -5.65
CA LEU A 105 6.27 4.45 -5.20
C LEU A 105 6.49 3.48 -6.35
N TRP A 106 5.88 3.77 -7.50
CA TRP A 106 6.06 2.99 -8.73
C TRP A 106 7.51 3.03 -9.19
N ALA A 107 8.09 4.23 -9.35
CA ALA A 107 9.48 4.37 -9.78
C ALA A 107 10.46 3.67 -8.81
N GLN A 108 10.24 3.79 -7.50
CA GLN A 108 11.03 3.07 -6.48
C GLN A 108 10.92 1.55 -6.63
N SER A 109 9.72 1.04 -6.89
CA SER A 109 9.50 -0.41 -7.05
C SER A 109 10.15 -0.94 -8.32
N MET A 110 10.06 -0.20 -9.42
CA MET A 110 10.78 -0.50 -10.67
C MET A 110 12.28 -0.57 -10.43
N MET A 111 12.86 0.43 -9.75
CA MET A 111 14.29 0.46 -9.43
C MET A 111 14.71 -0.71 -8.52
N LYS A 112 13.93 -1.04 -7.50
CA LYS A 112 14.22 -2.17 -6.59
C LYS A 112 14.12 -3.52 -7.29
N ARG A 113 13.22 -3.67 -8.26
CA ARG A 113 13.09 -4.87 -9.11
C ARG A 113 14.20 -4.97 -10.16
N GLY A 114 14.90 -3.87 -10.45
CA GLY A 114 15.87 -3.79 -11.55
C GLY A 114 15.20 -3.63 -12.92
N ASP A 115 13.93 -3.24 -12.95
CA ASP A 115 13.16 -3.05 -14.17
C ASP A 115 13.52 -1.72 -14.85
N VAL A 116 13.48 -1.71 -16.19
CA VAL A 116 13.78 -0.52 -16.99
C VAL A 116 12.62 0.48 -16.89
N ILE A 117 12.90 1.69 -16.43
CA ILE A 117 11.94 2.79 -16.46
C ILE A 117 11.92 3.38 -17.87
N PRO A 118 10.76 3.42 -18.56
CA PRO A 118 10.64 4.05 -19.87
C PRO A 118 11.10 5.51 -19.86
N GLU A 119 11.75 5.95 -20.93
CA GLU A 119 12.34 7.29 -21.02
C GLU A 119 11.33 8.41 -20.74
N HIS A 120 10.09 8.31 -21.25
CA HIS A 120 9.04 9.30 -21.01
C HIS A 120 8.57 9.38 -19.54
N LEU A 121 8.97 8.42 -18.69
CA LEU A 121 8.68 8.36 -17.25
C LEU A 121 9.92 8.58 -16.37
N SER A 122 11.08 8.91 -16.95
CA SER A 122 12.33 9.15 -16.20
C SER A 122 12.19 10.21 -15.10
N HIS A 123 11.39 11.25 -15.35
CA HIS A 123 11.08 12.32 -14.39
C HIS A 123 10.49 11.80 -13.06
N LEU A 124 9.81 10.64 -13.07
CA LEU A 124 9.29 10.01 -11.85
C LEU A 124 10.43 9.40 -11.02
N ALA A 125 11.44 8.83 -11.66
CA ALA A 125 12.62 8.28 -11.01
C ALA A 125 13.48 9.39 -10.39
N GLU A 126 13.68 10.48 -11.13
CA GLU A 126 14.41 11.66 -10.64
C GLU A 126 13.74 12.27 -9.41
N ALA A 127 12.41 12.44 -9.45
CA ALA A 127 11.66 12.91 -8.29
C ALA A 127 11.78 11.95 -7.09
N ALA A 128 11.75 10.64 -7.33
CA ALA A 128 11.89 9.64 -6.27
C ALA A 128 13.25 9.69 -5.57
N ILE A 129 14.34 9.90 -6.33
CA ILE A 129 15.71 10.04 -5.84
C ILE A 129 15.87 11.34 -5.06
N ARG A 130 15.44 12.47 -5.64
CA ARG A 130 15.59 13.81 -5.04
C ARG A 130 14.92 13.92 -3.68
N ASP A 131 13.70 13.40 -3.56
CA ASP A 131 12.86 13.66 -2.39
C ASP A 131 13.12 12.67 -1.23
N GLY A 132 14.11 11.77 -1.35
CA GLY A 132 14.59 10.82 -0.32
C GLY A 132 13.58 9.78 0.22
N PHE A 133 13.99 8.52 0.42
CA PHE A 133 13.09 7.39 0.70
C PHE A 133 12.15 7.53 1.93
N SER A 134 12.35 8.48 2.84
CA SER A 134 11.71 8.49 4.17
C SER A 134 10.65 9.56 4.45
N GLN A 135 10.19 10.35 3.47
CA GLN A 135 9.11 11.31 3.77
C GLN A 135 7.74 10.61 3.83
N ALA A 136 7.50 9.81 4.87
CA ALA A 136 6.16 9.65 5.42
C ALA A 136 5.92 10.82 6.38
N VAL A 137 4.69 11.32 6.34
CA VAL A 137 4.21 12.50 7.04
C VAL A 137 4.23 12.21 8.54
N ASN A 138 5.11 12.88 9.29
CA ASN A 138 4.93 13.06 10.74
C ASN A 138 3.83 14.09 10.99
#